data_AF-A0A9P0PXK4-F1
#
_entry.id   AF-A0A9P0PXK4-F1
#
_cell.length_a   1.000
_cell.length_b   1.000
_cell.length_c   1.000
_cell.angle_alpha   90.00
_cell.angle_beta   90.00
_cell.angle_gamma   90.00
#
_symmetry.space_group_name_H-M   'P 1'
#
loop_
_entity.id
_entity.type
_entity.pdbx_description
1 polymer ?
#
loop_
_entity_poly.entity_id
_entity_poly.type
_entity_poly.pdbx_seq_one_letter_code
_entity_poly.pdbx_strand_id
1 'polypeptide(L)' 'MYCMDWYQGTASEMRTVQFMIARSQVVCIIPAILFGRYEYALFIRIIKTAYSYVTVMGS' A
#
# COMPACT_ATOMS: atom_id res chain seq x y z
N MET A 1 -7.86 0.48 -13.33
CA MET A 1 -9.33 0.46 -13.50
C MET A 1 -9.82 1.58 -14.42
N TYR A 2 -9.29 2.80 -14.29
CA TYR A 2 -9.59 3.91 -15.22
C TYR A 2 -9.11 3.71 -16.67
N CYS A 3 -8.16 2.82 -16.93
CA CYS A 3 -7.63 2.56 -18.28
C CYS A 3 -8.52 1.62 -19.13
N MET A 4 -9.74 1.32 -18.68
CA MET A 4 -10.70 0.46 -19.37
C MET A 4 -12.00 1.25 -19.55
N ASP A 5 -12.72 1.05 -20.66
CA ASP A 5 -14.00 1.70 -20.93
C ASP A 5 -15.15 1.11 -20.08
N TRP A 6 -15.03 1.25 -18.76
CA TRP A 6 -15.93 0.68 -17.76
C TRP A 6 -17.38 1.17 -17.86
N TYR A 7 -17.58 2.28 -18.56
CA TYR A 7 -18.87 2.91 -18.85
C TYR A 7 -19.55 2.37 -20.12
N GLN A 8 -18.94 1.41 -20.82
CA GLN A 8 -19.55 0.77 -22.00
C GLN A 8 -20.14 -0.63 -21.74
N GLY A 9 -19.99 -1.16 -20.53
CA GLY A 9 -20.56 -2.45 -20.12
C GLY A 9 -22.06 -2.42 -19.82
N THR A 10 -22.62 -3.54 -19.39
CA THR A 10 -24.00 -3.62 -18.89
C THR A 10 -24.16 -2.85 -17.57
N ALA A 11 -25.39 -2.41 -17.26
CA ALA A 11 -25.66 -1.62 -16.04
C ALA A 11 -25.21 -2.34 -14.73
N SER A 12 -25.26 -3.68 -14.70
CA SER A 12 -24.76 -4.50 -13.60
C SER A 12 -23.24 -4.46 -13.46
N GLU A 13 -22.51 -4.49 -14.57
CA GLU A 13 -21.05 -4.44 -14.59
C GLU A 13 -20.56 -3.04 -14.19
N MET A 14 -21.20 -1.98 -14.70
CA MET A 14 -20.89 -0.61 -14.31
C MET A 14 -21.02 -0.41 -12.81
N ARG A 15 -22.10 -0.90 -12.20
CA ARG A 15 -22.34 -0.78 -10.76
C ARG A 15 -21.28 -1.52 -9.95
N THR A 16 -20.89 -2.70 -10.40
CA THR A 16 -19.82 -3.49 -9.78
C THR A 16 -18.49 -2.76 -9.83
N VAL A 17 -18.14 -2.20 -10.99
CA VAL A 17 -16.91 -1.44 -11.16
C VAL A 17 -16.92 -0.16 -10.32
N GLN A 18 -18.04 0.55 -10.25
CA GLN A 18 -18.19 1.73 -9.36
C GLN A 18 -17.95 1.36 -7.89
N PHE A 19 -18.52 0.25 -7.41
CA PHE A 19 -18.25 -0.24 -6.05
C PHE A 19 -16.78 -0.59 -5.83
N MET A 20 -16.15 -1.28 -6.79
CA MET A 20 -14.72 -1.60 -6.72
C MET A 20 -13.86 -0.34 -6.69
N ILE A 21 -14.15 0.65 -7.54
CA ILE A 21 -13.42 1.94 -7.57
C ILE A 21 -13.58 2.65 -6.23
N ALA A 22 -14.81 2.76 -5.72
CA ALA A 22 -15.09 3.42 -4.44
C ALA A 22 -14.35 2.76 -3.27
N ARG A 23 -14.24 1.42 -3.24
CA ARG A 23 -13.49 0.71 -2.20
C ARG A 23 -11.98 0.78 -2.39
N SER A 24 -11.51 0.79 -3.63
CA SER A 24 -10.07 0.86 -3.96
C SER A 24 -9.42 2.19 -3.60
N GLN A 25 -10.20 3.23 -3.29
CA GLN A 25 -9.68 4.51 -2.77
C GLN A 25 -8.95 4.33 -1.44
N VAL A 26 -9.26 3.25 -0.70
CA VAL A 26 -8.54 2.90 0.53
C VAL A 26 -7.46 1.88 0.17
N VAL A 27 -6.20 2.30 0.31
CA VAL A 27 -5.04 1.42 0.10
C VAL A 27 -5.10 0.26 1.09
N CYS A 28 -4.86 -0.96 0.60
CA CYS A 28 -4.76 -2.13 1.45
C CYS A 28 -3.55 -1.99 2.38
N ILE A 29 -3.81 -1.95 3.69
CA ILE A 29 -2.79 -1.75 4.71
C ILE A 29 -2.55 -3.08 5.41
N ILE A 30 -1.30 -3.56 5.36
CA ILE A 30 -0.87 -4.72 6.14
C ILE A 30 -0.39 -4.19 7.50
N PRO A 31 -1.08 -4.48 8.61
CA PRO A 31 -0.66 -4.01 9.92
C PRO A 31 0.64 -4.70 10.36
N ALA A 32 1.62 -3.91 10.76
CA ALA A 32 2.90 -4.34 11.32
C ALA A 32 2.90 -4.23 12.85
N ILE A 33 1.80 -4.62 13.51
CA ILE A 33 1.57 -4.63 14.97
C ILE A 33 2.13 -3.39 15.67
N LEU A 34 3.36 -3.47 16.19
CA LEU A 34 4.04 -2.43 16.98
C LEU A 34 4.65 -1.30 16.12
N PHE A 35 4.90 -1.57 14.84
CA PHE A 35 5.60 -0.67 13.93
C PHE A 35 4.66 0.06 12.96
N GLY A 36 3.35 -0.08 13.17
CA GLY A 36 2.33 0.58 12.35
C GLY A 36 1.97 -0.25 11.12
N ARG A 37 2.44 0.14 9.93
CA ARG A 37 2.04 -0.44 8.64
C ARG A 37 3.26 -0.99 7.90
N TYR A 38 3.08 -2.11 7.21
CA TYR A 38 4.11 -2.70 6.37
C TYR A 38 4.23 -1.90 5.08
N GLU A 39 5.14 -0.92 5.08
CA GLU A 39 5.38 0.00 3.97
C GLU A 39 6.87 0.08 3.64
N TYR A 40 7.22 0.41 2.41
CA TYR A 40 8.61 0.55 1.97
C TYR A 40 9.40 1.53 2.84
N ALA A 41 8.75 2.61 3.28
CA ALA A 41 9.35 3.58 4.21
C ALA A 41 9.78 2.93 5.54
N LEU A 42 8.98 2.00 6.09
CA LEU A 42 9.32 1.27 7.30
C LEU A 42 10.56 0.39 7.09
N PHE A 43 10.61 -0.33 5.97
CA PHE A 43 11.76 -1.17 5.61
C PHE A 43 13.06 -0.36 5.51
N ILE A 44 13.04 0.77 4.81
CA ILE A 44 14.19 1.66 4.71
C ILE A 44 14.61 2.20 6.07
N ARG A 45 13.65 2.52 6.94
CA ARG A 45 13.94 3.00 8.29
C ARG A 45 14.66 1.94 9.13
N ILE A 46 14.21 0.68 9.07
CA ILE A 46 14.86 -0.44 9.77
C ILE A 46 16.30 -0.60 9.29
N ILE A 47 16.54 -0.60 7.97
CA ILE A 47 17.89 -0.73 7.40
C ILE A 47 18.79 0.41 7.86
N LYS A 48 18.33 1.65 7.79
CA LYS A 48 19.12 2.82 8.22
C LYS A 48 19.48 2.74 9.70
N THR A 49 18.53 2.37 10.56
CA THR A 49 18.78 2.21 11.99
C THR A 49 19.79 1.10 12.26
N ALA A 50 19.66 -0.06 11.61
CA ALA A 50 20.60 -1.17 11.75
C ALA A 50 22.01 -0.77 11.29
N TYR A 51 22.13 -0.11 10.14
CA TYR A 51 23.41 0.38 9.62
C TYR A 51 24.06 1.40 10.55
N SER A 52 23.28 2.34 11.09
CA SER A 52 23.77 3.30 12.10
C SER A 52 24.29 2.59 13.33
N TYR A 53 23.58 1.57 13.83
CA TYR A 53 24.02 0.77 14.97
C TYR A 53 25.34 0.06 14.70
N VAL A 54 25.46 -0.61 13.55
CA VAL A 54 26.69 -1.30 13.15
C VAL A 54 27.85 -0.31 13.02
N THR A 55 27.60 0.86 12.45
CA THR A 55 28.63 1.89 12.28
C THR A 55 29.13 2.41 13.64
N VAL A 56 28.23 2.70 14.58
CA VAL A 56 28.58 3.20 15.91
C VAL A 56 29.27 2.15 16.77
N MET A 57 28.88 0.87 16.66
CA MET A 57 29.50 -0.21 17.45
C MET A 57 30.81 -0.72 16.84
N GLY A 58 31.00 -0.52 15.53
CA GLY A 58 32.21 -0.94 14.81
C GLY A 58 33.31 0.12 14.75
N SER A 59 33.02 1.36 15.17
CA SER A 59 33.97 2.47 15.32
C SER A 59 34.52 2.56 16.74
#